data_AF-A0AB73TIS1-F1
#
_entry.id   AF-A0AB73TIS1-F1
#
_cell.length_a   1.000
_cell.length_b   1.000
_cell.length_c   1.000
_cell.angle_alpha   90.00
_cell.angle_beta   90.00
_cell.angle_gamma   90.00
#
_symmetry.space_group_name_H-M   'P 1'
#
loop_
_entity.id
_entity.type
_entity.pdbx_description
1 polymer ?
#
loop_
_entity_poly.entity_id
_entity_poly.type
_entity_poly.pdbx_seq_one_letter_code
_entity_poly.pdbx_strand_id
1 'polypeptide(L)'
;MGTLLSRLEQFVPLLEDMGEDHFAAAFRQRIEVLRTGDRRARRAVLRDIEGMLTGGSGSLPDRYLAHPDGSPDVERSDLFQSLAIKIRGQAWRRRFLFS
;
A
#
# COMPACT_ATOMS: atom_id res chain seq x y z
N MET A 1 -10.26 -14.39 0.75
CA MET A 1 -9.80 -13.48 -0.33
C MET A 1 -10.12 -12.03 0.10
N GLY A 2 -9.18 -11.30 0.70
CA GLY A 2 -9.45 -9.96 1.28
C GLY A 2 -9.83 -8.90 0.24
N THR A 3 -10.34 -7.75 0.67
CA THR A 3 -10.66 -6.60 -0.21
C THR A 3 -9.43 -5.70 -0.39
N LEU A 4 -9.48 -4.74 -1.33
CA LEU A 4 -8.41 -3.74 -1.47
C LEU A 4 -8.25 -2.93 -0.16
N LEU A 5 -9.37 -2.53 0.43
CA LEU A 5 -9.41 -1.75 1.66
C LEU A 5 -8.73 -2.49 2.82
N SER A 6 -9.10 -3.76 3.04
CA SER A 6 -8.53 -4.57 4.13
C SER A 6 -7.01 -4.76 3.99
N ARG A 7 -6.50 -4.80 2.75
CA ARG A 7 -5.05 -4.89 2.52
C ARG A 7 -4.35 -3.58 2.79
N LEU A 8 -4.94 -2.45 2.39
CA LEU A 8 -4.41 -1.12 2.70
C LEU A 8 -4.35 -0.89 4.21
N GLU A 9 -5.39 -1.32 4.94
CA GLU A 9 -5.43 -1.24 6.41
C GLU A 9 -4.36 -2.10 7.09
N GLN A 10 -4.00 -3.26 6.52
CA GLN A 10 -2.87 -4.08 7.00
C GLN A 10 -1.51 -3.52 6.57
N PHE A 11 -1.45 -2.79 5.47
CA PHE A 11 -0.22 -2.24 4.91
C PHE A 11 0.27 -1.02 5.69
N VAL A 12 -0.65 -0.17 6.16
CA VAL A 12 -0.32 1.08 6.87
C VAL A 12 0.56 0.86 8.10
N PRO A 13 0.25 -0.06 9.04
CA PRO A 13 1.10 -0.29 10.21
C PRO A 13 2.53 -0.71 9.83
N LEU A 14 2.69 -1.52 8.77
CA LEU A 14 4.02 -1.94 8.30
C LEU A 14 4.85 -0.75 7.79
N LEU A 15 4.22 0.28 7.25
CA LEU A 15 4.91 1.51 6.86
C LEU A 15 5.43 2.27 8.08
N GLU A 16 4.62 2.38 9.13
CA GLU A 16 5.00 3.04 10.38
C GLU A 16 6.16 2.31 11.05
N ASP A 17 6.12 0.98 11.06
CA ASP A 17 7.20 0.16 11.62
C ASP A 17 8.52 0.27 10.84
N MET A 18 8.48 0.71 9.58
CA MET A 18 9.68 1.04 8.78
C MET A 18 10.13 2.51 8.94
N GLY A 19 9.40 3.33 9.71
CA GLY A 19 9.62 4.77 9.79
C GLY A 19 9.10 5.56 8.57
N GLU A 20 8.24 4.95 7.75
CA GLU A 20 7.65 5.55 6.56
C GLU A 20 6.34 6.30 6.86
N ASP A 21 6.35 7.12 7.91
CA ASP A 21 5.15 7.81 8.44
C ASP A 21 4.45 8.68 7.39
N HIS A 22 5.23 9.31 6.51
CA HIS A 22 4.70 10.13 5.43
C HIS A 22 3.88 9.30 4.43
N PHE A 23 4.34 8.09 4.08
CA PHE A 23 3.56 7.16 3.26
C PHE A 23 2.38 6.60 4.05
N ALA A 24 2.56 6.24 5.31
CA ALA A 24 1.48 5.77 6.18
C ALA A 24 0.31 6.78 6.21
N ALA A 25 0.60 8.06 6.42
CA ALA A 25 -0.38 9.15 6.37
C ALA A 25 -1.03 9.30 4.99
N ALA A 26 -0.25 9.25 3.92
CA ALA A 26 -0.74 9.31 2.55
C ALA A 26 -1.73 8.16 2.24
N PHE A 27 -1.42 6.94 2.69
CA PHE A 27 -2.27 5.78 2.53
C PHE A 27 -3.56 5.88 3.36
N ARG A 28 -3.51 6.41 4.59
CA ARG A 28 -4.71 6.67 5.41
C ARG A 28 -5.69 7.61 4.72
N GLN A 29 -5.22 8.74 4.19
CA GLN A 29 -6.07 9.67 3.45
C GLN A 29 -6.78 8.98 2.27
N ARG A 30 -6.07 8.10 1.56
CA ARG A 30 -6.61 7.35 0.42
C ARG A 30 -7.59 6.28 0.83
N ILE A 31 -7.38 5.61 1.97
CA ILE A 31 -8.35 4.69 2.58
C ILE A 31 -9.65 5.43 2.86
N GLU A 32 -9.59 6.63 3.46
CA GLU A 32 -10.79 7.43 3.74
C GLU A 32 -11.55 7.78 2.47
N VAL A 33 -10.87 8.23 1.40
CA VAL A 33 -11.52 8.48 0.10
C VAL A 33 -12.12 7.21 -0.51
N LEU A 34 -11.49 6.05 -0.33
CA LEU A 34 -12.06 4.78 -0.80
C LEU A 34 -13.28 4.35 0.03
N ARG A 35 -13.35 4.71 1.32
CA ARG A 35 -14.49 4.44 2.22
C ARG A 35 -15.70 5.31 1.90
N THR A 36 -15.51 6.59 1.57
CA THR A 36 -16.61 7.49 1.22
C THR A 36 -17.35 7.06 -0.06
N GLY A 37 -16.70 6.27 -0.91
CA GLY A 37 -17.32 5.76 -2.14
C GLY A 37 -17.44 6.82 -3.24
N ASP A 38 -16.80 7.98 -3.10
CA ASP A 38 -16.78 9.02 -4.14
C ASP A 38 -16.16 8.46 -5.43
N ARG A 39 -17.02 8.22 -6.42
CA ARG A 39 -16.62 7.62 -7.70
C ARG A 39 -15.66 8.51 -8.48
N ARG A 40 -15.75 9.84 -8.36
CA ARG A 40 -14.90 10.80 -9.08
C ARG A 40 -13.48 10.77 -8.53
N ALA A 41 -13.33 10.79 -7.20
CA ALA A 41 -12.04 10.72 -6.54
C ALA A 41 -11.43 9.30 -6.57
N ARG A 42 -12.25 8.26 -6.59
CA ARG A 42 -11.81 6.85 -6.55
C ARG A 42 -10.80 6.50 -7.64
N ARG A 43 -11.02 6.91 -8.89
CA ARG A 43 -10.09 6.56 -9.98
C ARG A 43 -8.72 7.23 -9.78
N ALA A 44 -8.70 8.48 -9.33
CA ALA A 44 -7.45 9.19 -9.02
C ALA A 44 -6.71 8.51 -7.87
N VAL A 45 -7.41 8.16 -6.79
CA VAL A 45 -6.81 7.45 -5.66
C VAL A 45 -6.24 6.09 -6.05
N LEU A 46 -6.95 5.31 -6.88
CA LEU A 46 -6.44 4.02 -7.35
C LEU A 46 -5.17 4.18 -8.20
N ARG A 47 -5.10 5.22 -9.03
CA ARG A 47 -3.90 5.56 -9.82
C ARG A 47 -2.74 5.99 -8.93
N ASP A 48 -3.01 6.79 -7.90
CA ASP A 48 -1.99 7.22 -6.93
C ASP A 48 -1.42 6.02 -6.16
N ILE A 49 -2.28 5.13 -5.66
CA ILE A 49 -1.86 3.90 -4.97
C ILE A 49 -1.01 3.03 -5.90
N GLU A 50 -1.43 2.86 -7.15
CA GLU A 50 -0.65 2.15 -8.17
C GLU A 50 0.72 2.79 -8.37
N GLY A 51 0.78 4.13 -8.49
CA GLY A 51 2.01 4.89 -8.69
C GLY A 51 2.98 4.79 -7.51
N MET A 52 2.50 4.93 -6.28
CA MET A 52 3.32 4.80 -5.06
C MET A 52 3.92 3.39 -4.90
N LEU A 53 3.28 2.37 -5.47
CA LEU A 53 3.70 0.96 -5.41
C LEU A 53 4.36 0.48 -6.72
N THR A 54 4.50 1.36 -7.71
CA THR A 54 5.22 1.06 -8.96
C THR A 54 6.66 1.51 -8.77
N GLY A 55 7.56 0.53 -8.70
CA GLY A 55 8.93 0.74 -8.27
C GLY A 55 9.86 1.44 -9.26
N GLY A 56 10.93 1.96 -8.68
CA GLY A 56 12.23 2.36 -9.23
C GLY A 56 13.26 2.17 -8.11
N SER A 57 14.56 2.11 -8.39
CA SER A 57 15.56 1.84 -7.34
C SER A 57 15.41 2.80 -6.13
N GLY A 58 15.20 2.25 -4.93
CA GLY A 58 14.96 3.03 -3.70
C GLY A 58 13.47 3.33 -3.43
N SER A 59 12.56 2.59 -4.06
CA SER A 59 11.11 2.74 -3.89
C SER A 59 10.60 2.01 -2.65
N LEU A 60 9.39 2.37 -2.19
CA LEU A 60 8.74 1.77 -1.02
C LEU A 60 8.81 0.22 -0.97
N PRO A 61 8.61 -0.52 -2.08
CA PRO A 61 8.68 -1.99 -2.11
C PRO A 61 10.09 -2.56 -1.91
N ASP A 62 11.15 -1.75 -2.11
CA ASP A 62 12.54 -2.16 -1.92
C ASP A 62 12.98 -2.07 -0.45
N ARG A 63 12.12 -1.52 0.43
CA ARG A 63 12.38 -1.42 1.87
C ARG A 63 12.10 -2.74 2.57
N TYR A 64 12.88 -3.00 3.61
CA TYR A 64 12.74 -4.17 4.46
C TYR A 64 12.46 -3.74 5.89
N LEU A 65 11.73 -4.59 6.62
CA LEU A 65 11.54 -4.44 8.05
C LEU A 65 12.73 -5.06 8.78
N ALA A 66 13.10 -4.43 9.88
CA ALA A 66 14.13 -4.91 10.78
C ALA A 66 13.57 -4.98 12.20
N HIS A 67 14.07 -5.94 12.97
CA HIS A 67 13.84 -6.02 14.41
C HIS A 67 14.54 -4.86 15.13
N PRO A 68 14.17 -4.56 16.40
CA PRO A 68 14.82 -3.51 17.18
C PRO A 68 16.34 -3.69 17.36
N ASP A 69 16.83 -4.93 17.22
CA ASP A 69 18.26 -5.25 17.27
C ASP A 69 18.99 -5.05 15.91
N GLY A 70 18.27 -4.58 14.89
CA GLY A 70 18.78 -4.33 13.54
C GLY A 70 18.85 -5.57 12.64
N SER A 71 18.46 -6.75 13.12
CA SER A 71 18.39 -7.94 12.28
C SER A 71 17.19 -7.87 11.32
N PRO A 72 17.29 -8.43 10.09
CA PRO A 72 16.17 -8.41 9.14
C PRO A 72 14.96 -9.20 9.65
N ASP A 73 13.78 -8.60 9.59
CA ASP A 73 12.51 -9.28 9.85
C ASP A 73 11.97 -9.80 8.51
N VAL A 74 12.37 -11.04 8.16
CA VAL A 74 12.05 -11.66 6.87
C VAL A 74 10.55 -11.88 6.72
N GLU A 75 9.87 -12.35 7.76
CA GLU A 75 8.44 -12.66 7.69
C GLU A 75 7.61 -11.40 7.43
N ARG A 76 7.90 -10.31 8.14
CA ARG A 76 7.18 -9.06 7.95
C ARG A 76 7.55 -8.39 6.63
N SER A 77 8.79 -8.52 6.18
CA SER A 77 9.23 -8.05 4.87
C SER A 77 8.52 -8.79 3.74
N ASP A 78 8.38 -10.11 3.82
CA ASP A 78 7.64 -10.93 2.86
C ASP A 78 6.16 -10.57 2.84
N LEU A 79 5.55 -10.37 4.02
CA LEU A 79 4.19 -9.90 4.14
C LEU A 79 4.00 -8.54 3.46
N PHE A 80 4.90 -7.60 3.73
CA PHE A 80 4.90 -6.27 3.16
C PHE A 80 4.95 -6.31 1.62
N GLN A 81 5.92 -7.04 1.05
CA GLN A 81 6.04 -7.21 -0.40
C GLN A 81 4.81 -7.89 -1.00
N SER A 82 4.29 -8.93 -0.35
CA SER A 82 3.09 -9.64 -0.78
C SER A 82 1.86 -8.72 -0.82
N LEU A 83 1.69 -7.87 0.20
CA LEU A 83 0.63 -6.88 0.27
C LEU A 83 0.79 -5.83 -0.83
N ALA A 84 1.99 -5.27 -1.02
CA ALA A 84 2.27 -4.29 -2.06
C ALA A 84 1.90 -4.81 -3.46
N ILE A 85 2.32 -6.04 -3.80
CA ILE A 85 1.99 -6.68 -5.09
C ILE A 85 0.47 -6.84 -5.25
N LYS A 86 -0.21 -7.34 -4.21
CA LYS A 86 -1.65 -7.59 -4.24
C LYS A 86 -2.45 -6.29 -4.34
N ILE A 87 -2.06 -5.25 -3.60
CA ILE A 87 -2.68 -3.92 -3.62
C ILE A 87 -2.53 -3.31 -5.00
N ARG A 88 -1.31 -3.28 -5.55
CA ARG A 88 -1.03 -2.77 -6.91
C ARG A 88 -1.88 -3.47 -7.96
N GLY A 89 -1.89 -4.81 -7.96
CA GLY A 89 -2.68 -5.59 -8.92
C GLY A 89 -4.19 -5.41 -8.78
N GLN A 90 -4.69 -5.10 -7.59
CA GLN A 90 -6.11 -4.78 -7.38
C GLN A 90 -6.45 -3.34 -7.74
N ALA A 91 -5.56 -2.38 -7.47
CA ALA A 91 -5.72 -0.99 -7.84
C ALA A 91 -5.78 -0.85 -9.37
N TRP A 92 -4.83 -1.49 -10.08
CA TRP A 92 -4.82 -1.57 -11.53
C TRP A 92 -6.12 -2.17 -12.08
N ARG A 93 -6.51 -3.39 -11.63
CA ARG A 93 -7.75 -4.03 -12.10
C ARG A 93 -8.99 -3.17 -11.89
N ARG A 94 -9.12 -2.55 -10.71
CA ARG A 94 -10.26 -1.69 -10.36
C ARG A 94 -10.25 -0.37 -11.14
N ARG A 95 -9.10 0.12 -11.60
CA ARG A 95 -9.03 1.29 -12.48
C ARG A 95 -9.67 1.02 -13.84
N PHE A 96 -9.53 -0.20 -14.38
CA PHE A 96 -10.05 -0.57 -15.69
C PHE A 96 -11.46 -1.17 -15.66
N LEU A 97 -11.86 -1.85 -14.60
CA LEU A 97 -13.19 -2.49 -14.48
C LEU A 97 -14.34 -1.51 -14.19
N PHE A 98 -14.07 -0.29 -13.75
CA PHE A 98 -15.09 0.73 -13.46
C PHE A 98 -15.04 1.92 -14.43
N SER A 99 -14.45 1.70 -15.61
CA SER A 99 -14.39 2.67 -16.70
C SER A 99 -15.65 2.73 -17.54
#